data_AF-A0A433SPD1-F1
#
_entry.id   AF-A0A433SPD1-F1
#
_cell.length_a   1.000
_cell.length_b   1.000
_cell.length_c   1.000
_cell.angle_alpha   90.00
_cell.angle_beta   90.00
_cell.angle_gamma   90.00
#
_symmetry.space_group_name_H-M   'P 1'
#
loop_
_entity.id
_entity.type
_entity.pdbx_description
1 polymer ?
#
loop_
_entity_poly.entity_id
_entity_poly.type
_entity_poly.pdbx_seq_one_letter_code
_entity_poly.pdbx_strand_id
1 'polypeptide(L)'
;MKEDVEVTDILTNLQTHTAHPSSVEWSAAEKQAEFEEAKQKMWKPPFDARFPNQNQTKNCWQNYIDYFRCQKLKGEDYAPCEYFKKVYTHLCPGFWVEQWDEQRDNGNFPAKI
;
A
#
# COMPACT_ATOMS: atom_id res chain seq x y z
N MET A 1 67.67 19.06 -3.02
CA MET A 1 67.06 19.27 -1.69
C MET A 1 66.32 20.57 -1.68
N LYS A 2 65.02 20.49 -1.90
CA LYS A 2 63.91 21.32 -1.42
C LYS A 2 62.78 21.09 -2.43
N GLU A 3 61.96 20.11 -2.09
CA GLU A 3 60.65 19.90 -2.71
C GLU A 3 59.77 21.07 -2.31
N ASP A 4 59.42 21.90 -3.28
CA ASP A 4 58.41 22.94 -3.13
C ASP A 4 57.06 22.28 -3.40
N VAL A 5 56.45 21.71 -2.36
CA VAL A 5 55.05 21.24 -2.40
C VAL A 5 54.17 22.50 -2.46
N GLU A 6 53.58 22.74 -3.63
CA GLU A 6 52.74 23.89 -3.91
C GLU A 6 51.51 23.92 -2.98
N VAL A 7 51.31 25.07 -2.31
CA VAL A 7 50.27 25.31 -1.30
C VAL A 7 48.84 25.13 -1.86
N THR A 8 48.69 25.02 -3.18
CA THR A 8 47.44 24.70 -3.88
C THR A 8 46.96 23.26 -3.69
N ASP A 9 47.81 22.33 -3.26
CA ASP A 9 47.43 20.95 -2.98
C ASP A 9 46.84 20.74 -1.57
N ILE A 10 46.92 21.73 -0.69
CA ILE A 10 46.28 21.66 0.64
C ILE A 10 44.81 22.10 0.54
N LEU A 11 44.49 23.05 -0.35
CA LEU A 11 43.12 23.54 -0.51
C LEU A 11 42.22 22.57 -1.28
N THR A 12 42.77 21.79 -2.22
CA THR A 12 42.03 20.72 -2.91
C THR A 12 41.77 19.51 -2.01
N ASN A 13 42.58 19.31 -0.96
CA ASN A 13 42.46 18.18 -0.03
C ASN A 13 41.63 18.51 1.24
N LEU A 14 41.23 19.77 1.44
CA LEU A 14 40.27 20.14 2.49
C LEU A 14 38.80 19.95 2.05
N GLN A 15 38.56 19.66 0.76
CA GLN A 15 37.23 19.35 0.23
C GLN A 15 36.90 17.86 0.25
N THR A 16 37.84 16.99 0.62
CA THR A 16 37.62 15.53 0.69
C THR A 16 37.35 15.01 2.11
N HIS A 17 37.41 15.86 3.15
CA HIS A 17 37.24 15.48 4.55
C HIS A 17 35.92 15.94 5.22
N THR A 18 34.84 16.10 4.46
CA THR A 18 33.48 16.13 5.03
C THR A 18 32.53 15.22 4.26
N ALA A 19 32.80 13.92 4.28
CA ALA A 19 31.78 12.91 3.97
C ALA A 19 31.46 12.16 5.25
N HIS A 20 30.49 12.67 6.02
CA HIS A 20 29.74 11.81 6.92
C HIS A 20 29.03 10.76 6.03
N PRO A 21 29.03 9.46 6.37
CA PRO A 21 28.41 8.40 5.56
C PRO A 21 26.88 8.50 5.41
N SER A 22 26.28 9.68 5.64
CA SER A 22 24.87 9.97 5.39
C SER A 22 24.59 10.75 4.09
N SER A 23 25.59 11.07 3.27
CA SER A 23 25.36 11.82 2.01
C SER A 23 25.10 10.91 0.80
N VAL A 24 24.22 9.91 0.97
CA VAL A 24 23.45 9.44 -0.19
C VAL A 24 22.43 10.55 -0.43
N GLU A 25 22.66 11.41 -1.41
CA GLU A 25 21.63 12.36 -1.85
C GLU A 25 20.51 11.56 -2.51
N TRP A 26 19.57 11.08 -1.69
CA TRP A 26 18.27 10.61 -2.15
C TRP A 26 17.61 11.76 -2.91
N SER A 27 17.47 11.61 -4.22
CA SER A 27 16.95 12.67 -5.07
C SER A 27 15.54 13.06 -4.62
N ALA A 28 15.19 14.33 -4.79
CA ALA A 28 13.84 14.79 -4.47
C ALA A 28 12.77 14.00 -5.23
N ALA A 29 13.08 13.50 -6.44
CA ALA A 29 12.20 12.67 -7.24
C ALA A 29 11.97 11.27 -6.62
N GLU A 30 13.03 10.63 -6.11
CA GLU A 30 12.91 9.33 -5.43
C GLU A 30 12.13 9.45 -4.12
N LYS A 31 12.40 10.49 -3.32
CA LYS A 31 11.62 10.78 -2.09
C LYS A 31 10.15 11.03 -2.39
N GLN A 32 9.85 11.74 -3.48
CA GLN A 32 8.48 11.98 -3.91
C GLN A 32 7.79 10.70 -4.36
N ALA A 33 8.48 9.84 -5.13
CA ALA A 33 7.95 8.56 -5.58
C ALA A 33 7.67 7.63 -4.38
N GLU A 34 8.59 7.54 -3.42
CA GLU A 34 8.41 6.78 -2.18
C GLU A 34 7.23 7.32 -1.36
N PHE A 35 7.09 8.64 -1.25
CA PHE A 35 5.95 9.26 -0.54
C PHE A 35 4.61 8.95 -1.20
N GLU A 36 4.51 9.04 -2.52
CA GLU A 36 3.26 8.72 -3.24
C GLU A 36 2.95 7.21 -3.18
N GLU A 37 3.96 6.34 -3.28
CA GLU A 37 3.78 4.90 -3.07
C GLU A 37 3.30 4.60 -1.64
N ALA A 38 3.94 5.22 -0.63
CA ALA A 38 3.55 5.08 0.77
C ALA A 38 2.13 5.59 1.01
N LYS A 39 1.75 6.70 0.40
CA LYS A 39 0.38 7.26 0.48
C LYS A 39 -0.64 6.33 -0.17
N GLN A 40 -0.31 5.74 -1.32
CA GLN A 40 -1.15 4.73 -1.96
C GLN A 40 -1.28 3.47 -1.09
N LYS A 41 -0.20 3.06 -0.42
CA LYS A 41 -0.18 1.93 0.51
C LYS A 41 -0.92 2.21 1.82
N MET A 42 -0.96 3.47 2.25
CA MET A 42 -1.72 3.97 3.41
C MET A 42 -3.17 4.32 3.06
N TRP A 43 -3.76 3.63 2.10
CA TRP A 43 -5.18 3.77 1.81
C TRP A 43 -6.02 3.19 2.96
N LYS A 44 -7.17 3.83 3.22
CA LYS A 44 -8.17 3.35 4.18
C LYS A 44 -9.55 3.48 3.55
N PRO A 45 -10.47 2.54 3.82
CA PRO A 45 -11.85 2.67 3.37
C PRO A 45 -12.48 3.94 3.97
N PRO A 46 -13.29 4.68 3.19
CA PRO A 46 -14.00 5.84 3.70
C PRO A 46 -15.07 5.43 4.73
N PHE A 47 -15.55 6.40 5.50
CA PHE A 47 -16.68 6.18 6.39
C PHE A 47 -17.93 5.81 5.58
N ASP A 48 -18.51 4.64 5.86
CA ASP A 48 -19.76 4.19 5.25
C ASP A 48 -20.92 4.45 6.21
N ALA A 49 -21.79 5.39 5.84
CA ALA A 49 -22.96 5.78 6.63
C ALA A 49 -23.97 4.63 6.85
N ARG A 50 -23.91 3.54 6.07
CA ARG A 50 -24.72 2.32 6.29
C ARG A 50 -24.26 1.54 7.52
N PHE A 51 -23.00 1.71 7.92
CA PHE A 51 -22.37 1.01 9.04
C PHE A 51 -21.75 2.00 10.04
N PRO A 52 -22.57 2.86 10.70
CA PRO A 52 -22.06 3.96 11.53
C PRO A 52 -21.51 3.52 12.89
N ASN A 53 -21.81 2.29 13.32
CA ASN A 53 -21.44 1.78 14.64
C ASN A 53 -20.01 1.25 14.67
N GLN A 54 -19.43 1.13 15.88
CA GLN A 54 -18.07 0.59 16.05
C GLN A 54 -17.92 -0.85 15.55
N ASN A 55 -18.99 -1.66 15.60
CA ASN A 55 -18.96 -3.02 15.08
C ASN A 55 -19.04 -3.02 13.54
N GLN A 56 -17.90 -3.25 12.88
CA GLN A 56 -17.76 -3.26 11.42
C GLN A 56 -17.93 -4.64 10.77
N THR A 57 -18.37 -5.66 11.53
CA THR A 57 -18.56 -7.03 11.02
C THR A 57 -19.46 -7.08 9.78
N LYS A 58 -20.58 -6.34 9.80
CA LYS A 58 -21.50 -6.27 8.65
C LYS A 58 -20.90 -5.53 7.45
N ASN A 59 -20.04 -4.53 7.68
CA ASN A 59 -19.35 -3.80 6.62
C ASN A 59 -18.37 -4.72 5.88
N CYS A 60 -17.55 -5.45 6.64
CA CYS A 60 -16.68 -6.50 6.10
C CYS A 60 -17.46 -7.52 5.27
N TRP A 61 -18.48 -8.15 5.86
CA TRP A 61 -19.29 -9.18 5.21
C TRP A 61 -19.97 -8.69 3.93
N GLN A 62 -20.56 -7.50 3.95
CA GLN A 62 -21.27 -6.95 2.81
C GLN A 62 -20.32 -6.63 1.64
N ASN A 63 -19.16 -6.04 1.90
CA ASN A 63 -18.19 -5.73 0.83
C ASN A 63 -17.57 -7.00 0.23
N TYR A 64 -17.36 -8.05 1.03
CA TYR A 64 -16.92 -9.34 0.51
C TYR A 64 -17.93 -9.92 -0.48
N ILE A 65 -19.21 -9.95 -0.11
CA ILE A 65 -20.27 -10.44 -1.01
C ILE A 65 -20.44 -9.54 -2.23
N ASP A 66 -20.41 -8.22 -2.05
CA ASP A 66 -20.63 -7.26 -3.14
C ASP A 66 -19.52 -7.37 -4.19
N TYR A 67 -18.27 -7.65 -3.79
CA TYR A 67 -17.19 -7.92 -4.74
C TYR A 67 -17.53 -9.09 -5.66
N PHE A 68 -17.91 -10.25 -5.11
CA PHE A 68 -18.17 -11.42 -5.95
C PHE A 68 -19.49 -11.33 -6.73
N ARG A 69 -20.50 -10.64 -6.19
CA ARG A 69 -21.71 -10.29 -6.97
C ARG A 69 -21.36 -9.38 -8.15
N CYS A 70 -20.49 -8.40 -7.92
CA CYS A 70 -20.02 -7.48 -8.95
C CYS A 70 -19.29 -8.24 -10.07
N GLN A 71 -18.33 -9.11 -9.72
CA GLN A 71 -17.62 -9.95 -10.70
C GLN A 71 -18.59 -10.83 -11.49
N LYS A 72 -19.59 -11.43 -10.84
CA LYS A 72 -20.59 -12.29 -11.51
C LYS A 72 -21.50 -11.52 -12.46
N LEU A 73 -21.90 -10.30 -12.11
CA LEU A 73 -22.84 -9.50 -12.89
C LEU A 73 -22.18 -8.66 -13.98
N LYS A 74 -20.94 -8.21 -13.76
CA LYS A 74 -20.24 -7.26 -14.63
C LYS A 74 -19.02 -7.84 -15.33
N GLY A 75 -18.54 -9.01 -14.91
CA GLY A 75 -17.31 -9.62 -15.39
C GLY A 75 -16.10 -9.22 -14.55
N GLU A 76 -15.02 -9.99 -14.70
CA GLU A 76 -13.83 -9.87 -13.85
C GLU A 76 -13.01 -8.59 -14.12
N ASP A 77 -13.12 -8.05 -15.34
CA ASP A 77 -12.40 -6.85 -15.78
C ASP A 77 -13.10 -5.53 -15.41
N TYR A 78 -14.23 -5.59 -14.71
CA TYR A 78 -14.97 -4.38 -14.34
C TYR A 78 -14.26 -3.65 -13.20
N ALA A 79 -13.44 -2.66 -13.56
CA ALA A 79 -12.61 -1.89 -12.63
C ALA A 79 -13.32 -1.40 -11.34
N PRO A 80 -14.61 -0.99 -11.35
CA PRO A 80 -15.29 -0.61 -10.12
C PRO A 80 -15.48 -1.73 -9.08
N CYS A 81 -15.43 -3.01 -9.47
CA CYS A 81 -15.47 -4.12 -8.50
C CYS A 81 -14.25 -4.11 -7.55
N GLU A 82 -13.10 -3.62 -8.01
CA GLU A 82 -11.88 -3.48 -7.20
C GLU A 82 -12.09 -2.63 -5.93
N TYR A 83 -13.06 -1.71 -5.94
CA TYR A 83 -13.40 -0.93 -4.75
C TYR A 83 -13.81 -1.85 -3.59
N PHE A 84 -14.75 -2.77 -3.84
CA PHE A 84 -15.23 -3.71 -2.82
C PHE A 84 -14.11 -4.63 -2.33
N LYS A 85 -13.23 -5.05 -3.25
CA LYS A 85 -12.03 -5.83 -2.94
C LYS A 85 -11.14 -5.12 -1.93
N LYS A 86 -10.76 -3.88 -2.24
CA LYS A 86 -9.95 -3.05 -1.35
C LYS A 86 -10.63 -2.87 0.01
N VAL A 87 -11.93 -2.57 0.05
CA VAL A 87 -12.65 -2.37 1.31
C VAL A 87 -12.65 -3.63 2.18
N TYR A 88 -13.05 -4.79 1.65
CA TYR A 88 -13.11 -6.00 2.48
C TYR A 88 -11.71 -6.47 2.90
N THR A 89 -10.67 -6.32 2.06
CA THR A 89 -9.29 -6.64 2.45
C THR A 89 -8.80 -5.78 3.61
N HIS A 90 -9.25 -4.53 3.73
CA HIS A 90 -8.90 -3.65 4.84
C HIS A 90 -9.72 -3.89 6.11
N LEU A 91 -10.98 -4.33 6.00
CA LEU A 91 -11.89 -4.46 7.14
C LEU A 91 -11.95 -5.88 7.71
N CYS A 92 -11.80 -6.90 6.87
CA CYS A 92 -12.01 -8.28 7.26
C CYS A 92 -10.75 -8.90 7.86
N PRO A 93 -10.88 -9.68 8.95
CA PRO A 93 -9.80 -10.57 9.37
C PRO A 93 -9.47 -11.58 8.26
N GLY A 94 -8.18 -11.86 8.03
CA GLY A 94 -7.74 -12.78 6.96
C GLY A 94 -8.37 -14.18 7.07
N PHE A 95 -8.44 -14.72 8.29
CA PHE A 95 -9.03 -16.04 8.53
C PHE A 95 -10.53 -16.12 8.21
N TRP A 96 -11.28 -15.01 8.27
CA TRP A 96 -12.67 -15.00 7.80
C TRP A 96 -12.75 -15.11 6.29
N VAL A 97 -11.91 -14.35 5.59
CA VAL A 97 -11.82 -14.38 4.13
C VAL A 97 -11.44 -15.78 3.64
N GLU A 98 -10.41 -16.38 4.22
CA GLU A 98 -9.96 -17.75 3.89
C GLU A 98 -11.08 -18.78 4.08
N GLN A 99 -11.80 -18.73 5.21
CA GLN A 99 -12.92 -19.64 5.47
C GLN A 99 -14.08 -19.44 4.49
N TRP A 100 -14.40 -18.19 4.16
CA TRP A 100 -15.45 -17.90 3.18
C TRP A 100 -15.05 -18.28 1.77
N ASP A 101 -13.77 -18.15 1.41
CA ASP A 101 -13.23 -18.60 0.13
C ASP A 101 -13.38 -20.11 -0.01
N GLU A 102 -12.95 -20.87 1.01
CA GLU A 102 -13.15 -22.33 1.06
C GLU A 102 -14.63 -22.71 0.95
N GLN A 103 -15.52 -22.00 1.67
CA GLN A 103 -16.96 -22.26 1.59
C GLN A 103 -17.55 -22.01 0.20
N ARG A 104 -17.07 -20.99 -0.52
CA ARG A 104 -17.52 -20.69 -1.89
C ARG A 104 -17.00 -21.73 -2.87
N ASP A 105 -15.75 -22.13 -2.75
CA ASP A 105 -15.14 -23.17 -3.60
C ASP A 105 -15.84 -24.53 -3.40
N ASN A 106 -16.23 -24.84 -2.16
CA ASN A 106 -17.00 -26.03 -1.82
C ASN A 106 -18.51 -25.91 -2.13
N GLY A 107 -18.99 -24.74 -2.58
CA GLY A 107 -20.40 -24.50 -2.89
C GLY A 107 -21.35 -24.49 -1.68
N ASN A 108 -20.84 -24.33 -0.46
CA ASN A 108 -21.62 -24.32 0.78
C ASN A 108 -21.72 -22.93 1.45
N PHE A 109 -21.31 -21.87 0.72
CA PHE A 109 -21.36 -20.50 1.21
C PHE A 109 -22.81 -20.04 1.48
N PRO A 110 -23.11 -19.45 2.67
CA PRO A 110 -24.48 -19.22 3.11
C PRO A 110 -25.18 -18.04 2.43
N ALA A 111 -24.45 -17.15 1.74
CA ALA A 111 -25.03 -15.99 1.07
C ALA A 111 -25.12 -16.18 -0.45
N LYS A 112 -26.17 -15.60 -1.05
CA LYS A 112 -26.36 -15.59 -2.49
C LYS A 112 -25.37 -14.63 -3.15
N ILE A 113 -24.48 -15.19 -3.97
CA ILE A 113 -23.52 -14.49 -4.84
C ILE A 113 -24.00 -14.58 -6.30
#